data_AF-A0A352NYC8-F1
#
_entry.id   AF-A0A352NYC8-F1
#
_cell.length_a   1.000
_cell.length_b   1.000
_cell.length_c   1.000
_cell.angle_alpha   90.00
_cell.angle_beta   90.00
_cell.angle_gamma   90.00
#
_symmetry.space_group_name_H-M   'P 1'
#
loop_
_entity.id
_entity.type
_entity.pdbx_description
1 polymer ?
#
loop_
_entity_poly.entity_id
_entity_poly.type
_entity_poly.pdbx_seq_one_letter_code
_entity_poly.pdbx_strand_id
1 'polypeptide(L)'
;MNNLIIEKTASTPYINFNYEMRKLIVSGESFPEDAVKFYKPVINWIEQYLEKIEEEETQVEFEIIYFNSSTSKIYMMLFTLLDQAVANGKNITINWKAAQENETAIECGEEFMEDVEFIKFNILVK
;
A
#
# COMPACT_ATOMS: atom_id res chain seq x y z
N MET A 1 -5.44 -1.65 18.47
CA MET A 1 -4.35 -2.43 17.82
C MET A 1 -3.10 -1.58 17.88
N ASN A 2 -1.89 -2.15 18.00
CA ASN A 2 -0.68 -1.32 18.03
C ASN A 2 -0.29 -0.90 16.61
N ASN A 3 0.27 0.31 16.48
CA ASN A 3 0.82 0.80 15.22
C ASN A 3 1.95 -0.10 14.73
N LEU A 4 2.09 -0.23 13.41
CA LEU A 4 3.26 -0.86 12.79
C LEU A 4 4.18 0.22 12.26
N ILE A 5 5.44 0.20 12.71
CA ILE A 5 6.49 1.07 12.22
C ILE A 5 7.65 0.18 11.77
N ILE A 6 8.07 0.32 10.52
CA ILE A 6 9.28 -0.31 9.97
C ILE A 6 10.11 0.80 9.34
N GLU A 7 11.33 0.98 9.84
CA GLU A 7 12.26 1.96 9.31
C GLU A 7 12.72 1.57 7.90
N LYS A 8 12.86 2.57 7.02
CA LYS A 8 13.42 2.33 5.69
C LYS A 8 14.87 1.86 5.78
N THR A 9 15.27 1.06 4.80
CA THR A 9 16.67 0.70 4.58
C THR A 9 17.09 1.13 3.17
N ALA A 10 18.26 0.70 2.73
CA ALA A 10 18.69 0.89 1.35
C ALA A 10 17.85 0.09 0.34
N SER A 11 17.07 -0.92 0.76
CA SER A 11 16.30 -1.78 -0.15
C SER A 11 14.86 -2.03 0.29
N THR A 12 14.42 -1.43 1.40
CA THR A 12 13.07 -1.62 1.95
C THR A 12 12.42 -0.28 2.26
N PRO A 13 11.10 -0.15 2.03
CA PRO A 13 10.43 1.11 2.26
C PRO A 13 10.24 1.35 3.75
N TYR A 14 9.99 2.61 4.08
CA TYR A 14 9.41 2.99 5.35
C TYR A 14 7.94 2.56 5.38
N ILE A 15 7.51 1.97 6.49
CA ILE A 15 6.11 1.58 6.71
C ILE A 15 5.65 2.21 8.02
N ASN A 16 4.55 2.94 7.98
CA ASN A 16 3.92 3.51 9.16
C ASN A 16 2.40 3.38 9.06
N PHE A 17 1.88 2.41 9.80
CA PHE A 17 0.46 2.12 9.87
C PHE A 17 -0.06 2.58 11.23
N ASN A 18 -0.78 3.69 11.22
CA ASN A 18 -1.39 4.24 12.41
C ASN A 18 -2.85 3.81 12.50
N TYR A 19 -3.15 2.99 13.51
CA TYR A 19 -4.48 2.44 13.72
C TYR A 19 -5.50 3.53 14.06
N GLU A 20 -5.18 4.39 15.03
CA GLU A 20 -6.10 5.43 15.53
C GLU A 20 -6.39 6.49 14.47
N MET A 21 -5.37 6.89 13.71
CA MET A 21 -5.51 7.88 12.65
C MET A 21 -6.02 7.30 11.32
N ARG A 22 -6.14 5.96 11.22
CA ARG A 22 -6.52 5.25 9.99
C ARG A 22 -5.70 5.67 8.77
N LYS A 23 -4.41 5.92 9.02
CA LYS A 23 -3.47 6.41 8.01
C LYS A 23 -2.33 5.41 7.87
N LEU A 24 -2.25 4.79 6.70
CA LEU A 24 -1.29 3.74 6.37
C LEU A 24 -0.33 4.27 5.32
N ILE A 25 0.96 4.32 5.61
CA ILE A 25 1.97 4.92 4.72
C ILE A 25 3.00 3.86 4.36
N VAL A 26 3.32 3.74 3.06
CA VAL A 26 4.45 3.00 2.51
C VAL A 26 5.27 3.96 1.64
N SER A 27 6.54 4.19 1.95
CA SER A 27 7.35 5.22 1.28
C SER A 27 8.80 4.81 1.05
N GLY A 28 9.35 5.14 -0.12
CA GLY A 28 10.75 4.90 -0.49
C GLY A 28 10.91 3.82 -1.55
N GLU A 29 11.96 3.02 -1.44
CA GLU A 29 12.29 1.97 -2.41
C GLU A 29 11.98 0.57 -1.85
N SER A 30 11.57 -0.36 -2.70
CA SER A 30 11.24 -1.72 -2.28
C SER A 30 11.78 -2.77 -3.24
N PHE A 31 13.00 -3.23 -2.94
CA PHE A 31 13.65 -4.33 -3.63
C PHE A 31 14.39 -5.25 -2.64
N PRO A 32 13.73 -5.72 -1.56
CA PRO A 32 14.35 -6.65 -0.63
C PRO A 32 14.80 -7.93 -1.32
N GLU A 33 15.83 -8.57 -0.76
CA GLU A 33 16.28 -9.90 -1.16
C GLU A 33 15.15 -10.94 -1.05
N ASP A 34 14.34 -10.84 0.01
CA ASP A 34 13.16 -11.68 0.25
C ASP A 34 11.93 -10.81 0.55
N ALA A 35 11.19 -10.47 -0.51
CA ALA A 35 9.98 -9.66 -0.41
C ALA A 35 8.86 -10.34 0.40
N VAL A 36 8.72 -11.66 0.28
CA VAL A 36 7.69 -12.41 1.00
C VAL A 36 7.94 -12.33 2.50
N LYS A 37 9.18 -12.58 2.94
CA LYS A 37 9.55 -12.47 4.34
C LYS A 37 9.42 -11.04 4.87
N PHE A 38 9.79 -10.04 4.09
CA PHE A 38 9.69 -8.64 4.48
C PHE A 38 8.23 -8.18 4.67
N TYR A 39 7.34 -8.51 3.73
CA TYR A 39 5.96 -8.05 3.75
C TYR A 39 5.01 -8.91 4.58
N LYS A 40 5.40 -10.13 4.99
CA LYS A 40 4.58 -10.97 5.87
C LYS A 40 4.02 -10.22 7.10
N PRO A 41 4.82 -9.50 7.93
CA PRO A 41 4.27 -8.72 9.04
C PRO A 41 3.33 -7.59 8.61
N VAL A 42 3.54 -7.02 7.42
CA VAL A 42 2.74 -5.92 6.86
C VAL A 42 1.35 -6.43 6.47
N ILE A 43 1.31 -7.55 5.73
CA ILE A 43 0.06 -8.20 5.31
C ILE A 43 -0.74 -8.66 6.53
N ASN A 44 -0.08 -9.35 7.47
CA ASN A 44 -0.74 -9.80 8.70
C ASN A 44 -1.34 -8.64 9.51
N TRP A 45 -0.69 -7.48 9.50
CA TRP A 45 -1.22 -6.28 10.17
C TRP A 45 -2.46 -5.78 9.43
N ILE A 46 -2.43 -5.71 8.10
CA ILE A 46 -3.57 -5.25 7.29
C ILE A 46 -4.77 -6.18 7.44
N GLU A 47 -4.58 -7.50 7.41
CA GLU A 47 -5.67 -8.45 7.63
C GLU A 47 -6.35 -8.22 8.99
N GLN A 48 -5.58 -8.11 10.07
CA GLN A 48 -6.09 -7.82 11.41
C GLN A 48 -6.73 -6.42 11.53
N TYR A 49 -6.26 -5.46 10.73
CA TYR A 49 -6.83 -4.12 10.67
C TYR A 49 -8.22 -4.15 10.04
N LEU A 50 -8.37 -4.84 8.91
CA LEU A 50 -9.63 -4.99 8.16
C LEU A 50 -10.72 -5.71 8.96
N GLU A 51 -10.35 -6.62 9.86
CA GLU A 51 -11.28 -7.26 10.80
C GLU A 51 -11.85 -6.31 11.87
N LYS A 52 -11.20 -5.17 12.11
CA LYS A 52 -11.50 -4.28 13.26
C LYS A 52 -12.12 -2.95 12.89
N ILE A 53 -11.84 -2.45 11.70
CA ILE A 53 -12.46 -1.22 11.20
C ILE A 53 -13.84 -1.50 10.62
N GLU A 54 -14.73 -0.51 10.59
CA GLU A 54 -16.03 -0.63 9.94
C GLU A 54 -16.08 0.31 8.72
N GLU A 55 -17.02 1.26 8.71
CA GLU A 55 -17.26 2.16 7.57
C GLU A 55 -16.41 3.44 7.63
N GLU A 56 -15.52 3.54 8.60
CA GLU A 56 -14.73 4.75 8.75
C GLU A 56 -13.59 4.82 7.75
N GLU A 57 -13.34 6.04 7.28
CA GLU A 57 -12.36 6.29 6.23
C GLU A 57 -10.94 5.88 6.65
N THR A 58 -10.32 5.07 5.80
CA THR A 58 -8.90 4.72 5.87
C THR A 58 -8.18 5.27 4.65
N GLN A 59 -7.08 5.98 4.88
CA GLN A 59 -6.23 6.53 3.83
C GLN A 59 -4.94 5.73 3.75
N VAL A 60 -4.70 5.11 2.60
CA VAL A 60 -3.48 4.34 2.30
C VAL A 60 -2.64 5.13 1.31
N GLU A 61 -1.44 5.52 1.71
CA GLU A 61 -0.54 6.35 0.92
C GLU A 61 0.68 5.54 0.48
N PHE A 62 0.87 5.42 -0.82
CA PHE A 62 2.07 4.85 -1.43
C PHE A 62 2.90 5.98 -2.03
N GLU A 63 4.10 6.18 -1.51
CA GLU A 63 5.11 7.13 -1.99
C GLU A 63 6.34 6.34 -2.45
N ILE A 64 6.19 5.54 -3.53
CA ILE A 64 7.21 4.59 -3.98
C ILE A 64 8.06 5.20 -5.09
N ILE A 65 9.38 5.10 -4.92
CA ILE A 65 10.38 5.60 -5.87
C ILE A 65 10.74 4.50 -6.88
N TYR A 66 10.99 3.29 -6.37
CA TYR A 66 11.36 2.13 -7.18
C TYR A 66 10.94 0.85 -6.46
N PHE A 67 10.57 -0.18 -7.21
CA PHE A 67 10.36 -1.51 -6.67
C PHE A 67 10.69 -2.59 -7.70
N ASN A 68 11.10 -3.77 -7.23
CA ASN A 68 11.40 -4.90 -8.11
C ASN A 68 10.16 -5.78 -8.37
N SER A 69 10.29 -6.72 -9.32
CA SER A 69 9.20 -7.63 -9.71
C SER A 69 8.68 -8.50 -8.57
N SER A 70 9.54 -8.83 -7.58
CA SER A 70 9.11 -9.58 -6.38
C SER A 70 8.18 -8.76 -5.51
N THR A 71 8.46 -7.47 -5.32
CA THR A 71 7.57 -6.54 -4.61
C THR A 71 6.29 -6.27 -5.39
N SER A 72 6.35 -6.14 -6.71
CA SER A 72 5.16 -5.92 -7.55
C SER A 72 4.06 -6.94 -7.26
N LYS A 73 4.40 -8.24 -7.16
CA LYS A 73 3.45 -9.31 -6.81
C LYS A 73 2.82 -9.14 -5.43
N ILE A 74 3.58 -8.61 -4.47
CA ILE A 74 3.06 -8.34 -3.13
C ILE A 74 2.09 -7.16 -3.16
N TYR A 75 2.41 -6.09 -3.89
CA TYR A 75 1.53 -4.93 -4.05
C TYR A 75 0.23 -5.32 -4.75
N MET A 76 0.29 -6.10 -5.82
CA MET A 76 -0.89 -6.68 -6.47
C MET A 76 -1.79 -7.39 -5.47
N MET A 77 -1.24 -8.34 -4.72
CA MET A 77 -2.00 -9.10 -3.72
C MET A 77 -2.60 -8.19 -2.64
N LEU A 78 -1.86 -7.17 -2.21
CA LEU A 78 -2.32 -6.20 -1.23
C LEU A 78 -3.47 -5.33 -1.76
N PHE A 79 -3.36 -4.83 -2.99
CA PHE A 79 -4.40 -4.00 -3.59
C PHE A 79 -5.67 -4.81 -3.85
N THR A 80 -5.56 -6.05 -4.33
CA THR A 80 -6.70 -6.97 -4.42
C THR A 80 -7.35 -7.22 -3.05
N LEU A 81 -6.56 -7.41 -1.99
CA LEU A 81 -7.09 -7.59 -0.63
C LEU A 81 -7.88 -6.36 -0.16
N LEU A 82 -7.34 -5.16 -0.34
CA LEU A 82 -7.99 -3.91 0.05
C LEU A 82 -9.24 -3.64 -0.80
N ASP A 83 -9.18 -3.94 -2.10
CA ASP A 83 -10.30 -3.82 -3.03
C ASP A 83 -11.48 -4.70 -2.62
N GLN A 84 -11.21 -5.96 -2.29
CA GLN A 84 -12.24 -6.86 -1.77
C GLN A 84 -12.79 -6.40 -0.41
N ALA A 85 -11.98 -5.76 0.44
CA ALA A 85 -12.49 -5.17 1.68
C ALA A 85 -13.48 -4.03 1.39
N VAL A 86 -13.21 -3.19 0.39
CA VAL A 86 -14.14 -2.13 -0.05
C VAL A 86 -15.40 -2.73 -0.64
N ALA A 87 -15.29 -3.78 -1.45
CA ALA A 87 -16.45 -4.53 -1.96
C ALA A 87 -17.36 -5.06 -0.85
N ASN A 88 -16.78 -5.36 0.33
CA ASN A 88 -17.48 -5.81 1.53
C ASN A 88 -17.89 -4.68 2.49
N GLY A 89 -17.87 -3.42 2.04
CA GLY A 89 -18.40 -2.26 2.76
C GLY A 89 -17.40 -1.47 3.59
N LYS A 90 -16.09 -1.77 3.52
CA LYS A 90 -15.07 -0.93 4.17
C LYS A 90 -14.84 0.35 3.37
N ASN A 91 -14.48 1.44 4.05
CA ASN A 91 -14.20 2.72 3.41
C ASN A 91 -12.68 2.97 3.34
N ILE A 92 -12.07 2.60 2.23
CA ILE A 92 -10.61 2.68 2.04
C ILE A 92 -10.32 3.40 0.74
N THR A 93 -9.33 4.30 0.77
CA THR A 93 -8.81 5.00 -0.41
C THR A 93 -7.31 4.76 -0.53
N ILE A 94 -6.85 4.42 -1.73
CA ILE A 94 -5.43 4.39 -2.08
C ILE A 94 -5.05 5.71 -2.75
N ASN A 95 -3.97 6.31 -2.27
CA ASN A 95 -3.31 7.45 -2.88
C ASN A 95 -1.90 7.03 -3.29
N TRP A 96 -1.72 6.78 -4.58
CA TRP A 96 -0.42 6.53 -5.18
C TRP A 96 0.21 7.85 -5.58
N LYS A 97 1.28 8.22 -4.89
CA LYS A 97 1.96 9.50 -5.03
C LYS A 97 3.29 9.25 -5.73
N ALA A 98 3.47 9.88 -6.89
CA ALA A 98 4.69 9.81 -7.67
C ALA A 98 5.19 11.22 -8.01
N ALA A 99 6.50 11.36 -8.17
CA ALA A 99 7.09 12.61 -8.66
C ALA A 99 6.86 12.71 -10.18
N GLN A 100 6.62 13.91 -10.70
CA GLN A 100 6.35 14.13 -12.13
C GLN A 100 7.43 13.57 -13.05
N GLU A 101 8.69 13.57 -12.62
CA GLU A 101 9.83 13.05 -13.36
C GLU A 101 9.95 11.52 -13.35
N ASN A 102 9.18 10.82 -12.51
CA ASN A 102 9.23 9.37 -12.38
C ASN A 102 8.08 8.72 -13.16
N GLU A 103 8.17 8.78 -14.49
CA GLU A 103 7.18 8.21 -15.42
C GLU A 103 6.91 6.73 -15.14
N THR A 104 7.95 5.93 -14.85
CA THR A 104 7.80 4.51 -14.52
C THR A 104 6.96 4.27 -13.26
N ALA A 105 7.14 5.08 -12.20
CA ALA A 105 6.31 4.94 -11.01
C ALA A 105 4.85 5.35 -11.28
N ILE A 106 4.61 6.32 -12.16
CA ILE A 106 3.26 6.72 -12.57
C ILE A 106 2.60 5.58 -13.35
N GLU A 107 3.25 5.07 -14.40
CA GLU A 107 2.76 3.96 -15.23
C GLU A 107 2.43 2.73 -14.38
N CYS A 108 3.31 2.33 -13.46
CA CYS A 108 3.01 1.22 -12.55
C CYS A 108 1.81 1.47 -11.65
N GLY A 109 1.62 2.71 -11.17
CA GLY A 109 0.45 3.08 -10.38
C GLY A 109 -0.84 2.98 -11.18
N GLU A 110 -0.81 3.38 -12.46
CA GLU A 110 -1.93 3.26 -13.40
C GLU A 110 -2.25 1.79 -13.69
N GLU A 111 -1.24 0.95 -13.93
CA GLU A 111 -1.43 -0.51 -14.08
C GLU A 111 -2.12 -1.12 -12.85
N PHE A 112 -1.66 -0.79 -11.64
CA PHE A 112 -2.31 -1.27 -10.41
C PHE A 112 -3.75 -0.76 -10.24
N MET A 113 -4.02 0.46 -10.71
CA MET A 113 -5.37 1.04 -10.67
C MET A 113 -6.32 0.31 -11.63
N GLU A 114 -5.84 -0.18 -12.78
CA GLU A 114 -6.65 -0.95 -13.72
C GLU A 114 -7.02 -2.35 -13.19
N ASP A 115 -6.23 -2.90 -12.27
CA ASP A 115 -6.42 -4.24 -11.70
C ASP A 115 -7.38 -4.29 -10.49
N VAL A 116 -7.98 -3.17 -10.09
CA VAL A 116 -8.94 -3.07 -8.98
C VAL A 116 -10.27 -2.45 -9.43
N GLU A 117 -11.39 -2.87 -8.81
CA GLU A 117 -12.73 -2.51 -9.30
C GLU A 117 -13.50 -1.56 -8.35
N PHE A 118 -13.38 -1.75 -7.04
CA PHE A 118 -14.24 -1.12 -6.04
C PHE A 118 -13.51 -0.01 -5.26
N ILE A 119 -12.23 -0.19 -4.98
CA ILE A 119 -11.44 0.75 -4.20
C ILE A 119 -11.19 2.04 -4.96
N LYS A 120 -11.34 3.18 -4.26
CA LYS A 120 -10.93 4.46 -4.82
C LYS A 120 -9.41 4.50 -4.88
N PHE A 121 -8.86 4.46 -6.08
CA PHE A 121 -7.42 4.55 -6.34
C PHE A 121 -7.11 5.88 -7.04
N ASN A 122 -6.31 6.73 -6.41
CA ASN A 122 -5.92 8.03 -6.94
C ASN A 122 -4.43 8.02 -7.32
N ILE A 123 -4.12 8.46 -8.54
CA ILE A 123 -2.75 8.82 -8.95
C ILE A 123 -2.53 10.30 -8.64
N LEU A 124 -1.59 10.60 -7.76
CA LEU A 124 -1.26 11.95 -7.30
C LEU A 124 0.16 12.30 -7.76
N VAL A 125 0.27 12.95 -8.91
CA VAL A 125 1.54 13.44 -9.43
C VAL A 125 1.92 14.74 -8.72
N LYS A 126 3.14 14.79 -8.19
CA LYS A 126 3.71 15.96 -7.50
C LYS A 126 4.74 16.68 -8.35
#